data_AF-A0AAV3BGL4-F1
#
_entry.id   AF-A0AAV3BGL4-F1
#
_cell.length_a   1.000
_cell.length_b   1.000
_cell.length_c   1.000
_cell.angle_alpha   90.00
_cell.angle_beta   90.00
_cell.angle_gamma   90.00
#
_symmetry.space_group_name_H-M   'P 1'
#
loop_
_entity.id
_entity.type
_entity.pdbx_description
1 polymer ?
#
loop_
_entity_poly.entity_id
_entity_poly.type
_entity_poly.pdbx_seq_one_letter_code
_entity_poly.pdbx_strand_id
1 'polypeptide(L)'
;MDMLSISYEFICSHIKLSWFDIKWAYEKKLIGWHSIVKHAEHLVSLGEASQLELELSFKSKMDTHEISLILDDLSMCCIDADESATQEKWLFIILLWLFTNRNNYSEPLKMVETIYEDFDYPEAIESFVAYMPVSDGYDPNAHSHRENTERLFRNWQTYLDQESIKFKQ
;
A
#
# COMPACT_ATOMS: atom_id res chain seq x y z
N MET A 1 6.25 -4.39 13.43
CA MET A 1 6.03 -3.14 12.70
C MET A 1 4.86 -2.42 13.36
N ASP A 2 5.10 -1.33 14.08
CA ASP A 2 4.00 -0.38 14.38
C ASP A 2 3.60 0.19 13.03
N MET A 3 2.53 -0.38 12.46
CA MET A 3 2.19 -0.15 11.05
C MET A 3 1.82 1.31 10.84
N LEU A 4 2.32 1.85 9.73
CA LEU A 4 1.94 3.13 9.19
C LEU A 4 0.41 3.26 9.27
N SER A 5 -0.08 4.25 10.01
CA SER A 5 -1.52 4.51 10.08
C SER A 5 -1.95 5.25 8.82
N ILE A 6 -2.10 4.51 7.72
CA ILE A 6 -2.53 5.06 6.44
C ILE A 6 -4.05 5.27 6.50
N SER A 7 -4.50 6.51 6.33
CA SER A 7 -5.93 6.84 6.30
C SER A 7 -6.60 6.25 5.06
N TYR A 8 -7.84 5.78 5.19
CA TYR A 8 -8.63 5.27 4.05
C TYR A 8 -8.73 6.31 2.92
N GLU A 9 -8.92 7.58 3.26
CA GLU A 9 -9.05 8.69 2.31
C GLU A 9 -7.81 8.82 1.42
N PHE A 10 -6.62 8.59 1.98
CA PHE A 10 -5.37 8.58 1.23
C PHE A 10 -5.31 7.40 0.28
N ILE A 11 -5.75 6.21 0.71
CA ILE A 11 -5.72 5.00 -0.13
C ILE A 11 -6.65 5.20 -1.33
N CYS A 12 -7.91 5.53 -1.08
CA CYS A 12 -8.92 5.62 -2.14
C CYS A 12 -8.71 6.81 -3.09
N SER A 13 -7.96 7.85 -2.70
CA SER A 13 -7.62 8.95 -3.61
C SER A 13 -6.51 8.61 -4.61
N HIS A 14 -5.78 7.51 -4.39
CA HIS A 14 -4.62 7.13 -5.22
C HIS A 14 -4.81 5.84 -5.99
N ILE A 15 -5.68 4.95 -5.52
CA ILE A 15 -5.92 3.67 -6.18
C ILE A 15 -7.34 3.16 -5.99
N LYS A 16 -7.86 2.47 -7.00
CA LYS A 16 -9.08 1.66 -6.88
C LYS A 16 -8.75 0.27 -6.36
N LEU A 17 -9.35 -0.07 -5.22
CA LEU A 17 -9.22 -1.39 -4.61
C LEU A 17 -10.49 -2.22 -4.84
N SER A 18 -10.30 -3.51 -5.08
CA SER A 18 -11.34 -4.53 -4.98
C SER A 18 -11.46 -5.01 -3.54
N TRP A 19 -12.54 -5.75 -3.23
CA TRP A 19 -12.67 -6.41 -1.94
C TRP A 19 -11.60 -7.48 -1.69
N PHE A 20 -11.07 -8.10 -2.74
CA PHE A 20 -9.91 -8.98 -2.65
C PHE A 20 -8.66 -8.21 -2.18
N ASP A 21 -8.39 -7.04 -2.77
CA ASP A 21 -7.25 -6.21 -2.37
C ASP A 21 -7.33 -5.79 -0.89
N ILE A 22 -8.53 -5.40 -0.44
CA ILE A 22 -8.80 -4.96 0.93
C ILE A 22 -8.65 -6.13 1.91
N LYS A 23 -9.17 -7.31 1.56
CA LYS A 23 -9.03 -8.51 2.38
C LYS A 23 -7.56 -8.88 2.58
N TRP A 24 -6.79 -8.93 1.50
CA TRP A 24 -5.38 -9.25 1.56
C TRP A 24 -4.63 -8.33 2.54
N ALA A 25 -4.86 -7.01 2.47
CA ALA A 25 -4.22 -6.08 3.38
C ALA A 25 -4.71 -6.18 4.83
N TYR A 26 -5.98 -6.50 5.05
CA TYR A 26 -6.50 -6.77 6.39
C TYR A 26 -5.83 -8.02 7.01
N GLU A 27 -5.64 -9.09 6.24
CA GLU A 27 -4.96 -10.31 6.69
C GLU A 27 -3.46 -10.07 6.96
N LYS A 28 -2.81 -9.25 6.14
CA LYS A 28 -1.44 -8.75 6.37
C LYS A 28 -1.36 -7.67 7.45
N LYS A 29 -2.50 -7.31 8.05
CA LYS A 29 -2.68 -6.31 9.11
C LYS A 29 -2.32 -4.87 8.71
N LEU A 30 -2.05 -4.62 7.42
CA LEU A 30 -1.71 -3.30 6.86
C LEU A 30 -2.83 -2.27 7.07
N ILE A 31 -4.07 -2.75 7.16
CA ILE A 31 -5.24 -1.96 7.52
C ILE A 31 -6.04 -2.65 8.63
N GLY A 32 -6.84 -1.87 9.36
CA GLY A 32 -7.76 -2.37 10.36
C GLY A 32 -9.21 -2.39 9.87
N TRP A 33 -10.09 -2.95 10.72
CA TRP A 33 -11.55 -3.01 10.49
C TRP A 33 -12.17 -1.66 10.09
N HIS A 34 -11.62 -0.56 10.60
CA HIS A 34 -12.13 0.78 10.29
C HIS A 34 -12.02 1.12 8.80
N SER A 35 -10.92 0.74 8.14
CA SER A 35 -10.73 0.98 6.70
C SER A 35 -11.69 0.16 5.84
N ILE A 36 -12.05 -1.04 6.30
CA ILE A 36 -13.04 -1.91 5.64
C ILE A 36 -14.43 -1.25 5.68
N VAL A 37 -14.86 -0.80 6.86
CA VAL A 37 -16.14 -0.10 7.03
C VAL A 37 -16.16 1.20 6.24
N LYS A 38 -15.07 1.97 6.26
CA LYS A 38 -14.93 3.22 5.47
C LYS A 38 -15.04 2.98 3.96
N HIS A 39 -14.52 1.86 3.47
CA HIS A 39 -14.68 1.49 2.06
C HIS A 39 -16.14 1.22 1.70
N ALA A 40 -16.84 0.44 2.54
CA ALA A 40 -18.26 0.19 2.37
C ALA A 40 -19.10 1.49 2.44
N GLU A 41 -18.85 2.35 3.43
CA GLU A 41 -19.48 3.68 3.55
C GLU A 41 -19.28 4.52 2.28
N HIS A 42 -18.07 4.48 1.70
CA HIS A 42 -17.78 5.18 0.46
C HIS A 42 -18.61 4.66 -0.71
N LEU A 43 -18.69 3.34 -0.91
CA LEU A 43 -19.52 2.73 -1.96
C LEU A 43 -21.02 3.05 -1.77
N VAL A 44 -21.50 3.05 -0.51
CA VAL A 44 -22.87 3.49 -0.19
C VAL A 44 -23.08 4.95 -0.58
N SER A 45 -22.12 5.83 -0.30
CA SER A 45 -22.21 7.26 -0.65
C SER A 45 -22.24 7.52 -2.17
N LEU A 46 -21.64 6.63 -2.95
CA LEU A 46 -21.67 6.66 -4.42
C LEU A 46 -22.96 6.05 -5.00
N GLY A 47 -23.77 5.36 -4.19
CA GLY A 47 -24.94 4.61 -4.66
C GLY A 47 -24.59 3.31 -5.37
N GLU A 48 -23.37 2.80 -5.17
CA GLU A 48 -22.82 1.62 -5.85
C GLU A 48 -22.82 0.36 -4.96
N ALA A 49 -23.19 0.49 -3.68
CA ALA A 49 -23.19 -0.61 -2.73
C ALA A 49 -24.26 -1.68 -3.01
N SER A 50 -23.87 -2.96 -2.93
CA SER A 50 -24.79 -4.07 -2.77
C SER A 50 -25.32 -4.16 -1.33
N GLN A 51 -26.17 -5.16 -1.08
CA GLN A 51 -26.70 -5.43 0.26
C GLN A 51 -25.59 -5.74 1.28
N LEU A 52 -24.55 -6.48 0.88
CA LEU A 52 -23.43 -6.83 1.77
C LEU A 52 -22.59 -5.60 2.11
N GLU A 53 -22.30 -4.73 1.13
CA GLU A 53 -21.60 -3.47 1.41
C GLU A 53 -22.44 -2.54 2.30
N LEU A 54 -23.76 -2.47 2.07
CA LEU A 54 -24.64 -1.69 2.94
C LEU A 54 -24.61 -2.21 4.38
N GLU A 55 -24.72 -3.52 4.58
CA GLU A 55 -24.61 -4.13 5.91
C GLU A 55 -23.26 -3.82 6.56
N LEU A 56 -22.17 -3.95 5.80
CA LEU A 56 -20.81 -3.71 6.28
C LEU A 56 -20.61 -2.26 6.74
N SER A 57 -21.25 -1.30 6.06
CA SER A 57 -21.14 0.13 6.39
C SER A 57 -21.68 0.51 7.78
N PHE A 58 -22.53 -0.34 8.38
CA PHE A 58 -23.08 -0.11 9.72
C PHE A 58 -22.30 -0.83 10.84
N LYS A 59 -21.25 -1.59 10.51
CA LYS A 59 -20.49 -2.38 11.50
C LYS A 59 -19.54 -1.52 12.33
N SER A 60 -19.20 -2.04 13.51
CA SER A 60 -18.33 -1.40 14.49
C SER A 60 -17.20 -2.32 14.94
N LYS A 61 -16.33 -1.82 15.82
CA LYS A 61 -15.29 -2.63 16.48
C LYS A 61 -15.84 -3.86 17.20
N MET A 62 -17.10 -3.84 17.63
CA MET A 62 -17.71 -4.99 18.32
C MET A 62 -18.04 -6.14 17.35
N ASP A 63 -18.07 -5.86 16.05
CA ASP A 63 -18.56 -6.76 15.02
C ASP A 63 -17.40 -7.35 14.18
N THR A 64 -16.17 -7.35 14.70
CA THR A 64 -14.97 -7.76 13.92
C THR A 64 -15.06 -9.15 13.32
N HIS A 65 -15.78 -10.08 13.97
CA HIS A 65 -16.00 -11.41 13.42
C HIS A 65 -16.94 -11.38 12.21
N GLU A 66 -18.05 -10.65 12.31
CA GLU A 66 -19.00 -10.47 11.20
C GLU A 66 -18.39 -9.70 10.04
N ILE A 67 -17.59 -8.66 10.33
CA ILE A 67 -16.80 -7.94 9.33
C ILE A 67 -15.93 -8.91 8.53
N SER A 68 -15.27 -9.86 9.22
CA SER A 68 -14.45 -10.87 8.56
C SER A 68 -15.25 -11.78 7.64
N LEU A 69 -16.43 -12.24 8.09
CA LEU A 69 -17.30 -13.11 7.30
C LEU A 69 -17.83 -12.40 6.04
N ILE A 70 -18.31 -11.17 6.18
CA ILE A 70 -18.79 -10.38 5.04
C ILE A 70 -17.64 -10.08 4.06
N LEU A 71 -16.45 -9.79 4.58
CA LEU A 71 -15.26 -9.57 3.75
C LEU A 71 -14.84 -10.83 2.99
N ASP A 72 -14.96 -12.01 3.60
CA ASP A 72 -14.75 -13.29 2.91
C ASP A 72 -15.71 -13.43 1.73
N ASP A 73 -17.01 -13.24 1.94
CA ASP A 73 -18.03 -13.35 0.90
C ASP A 73 -17.80 -12.34 -0.24
N LEU A 74 -17.53 -11.07 0.09
CA LEU A 74 -17.24 -10.02 -0.89
C LEU A 74 -15.98 -10.32 -1.70
N SER A 75 -14.93 -10.85 -1.05
CA SER A 75 -13.68 -11.22 -1.72
C SER A 75 -13.86 -12.38 -2.71
N MET A 76 -14.73 -13.35 -2.41
CA MET A 76 -15.00 -14.49 -3.29
C MET A 76 -15.70 -14.08 -4.59
N CYS A 77 -16.39 -12.94 -4.61
CA CYS A 77 -17.01 -12.40 -5.82
C CYS A 77 -16.02 -11.70 -6.78
N CYS A 78 -14.74 -11.55 -6.39
CA CYS A 78 -13.73 -10.93 -7.25
C CYS A 78 -13.20 -11.95 -8.27
N ILE A 79 -13.78 -11.93 -9.48
CA ILE A 79 -13.51 -12.91 -10.55
C ILE A 79 -12.06 -12.81 -11.09
N ASP A 80 -11.46 -11.62 -11.05
CA ASP A 80 -10.10 -11.33 -11.54
C ASP A 80 -9.11 -11.11 -10.39
N ALA A 81 -9.29 -11.82 -9.27
CA ALA A 81 -8.38 -11.73 -8.13
C ALA A 81 -6.98 -12.24 -8.50
N ASP A 82 -5.99 -11.36 -8.40
CA ASP A 82 -4.57 -11.64 -8.61
C ASP A 82 -3.78 -11.12 -7.41
N GLU A 83 -3.23 -12.04 -6.62
CA GLU A 83 -2.45 -11.69 -5.44
C GLU A 83 -1.18 -10.89 -5.80
N SER A 84 -0.54 -11.18 -6.94
CA SER A 84 0.65 -10.44 -7.38
C SER A 84 0.29 -8.98 -7.65
N ALA A 85 -0.80 -8.75 -8.40
CA ALA A 85 -1.31 -7.41 -8.64
C ALA A 85 -1.69 -6.71 -7.33
N THR A 86 -2.38 -7.41 -6.41
CA THR A 86 -2.71 -6.87 -5.08
C THR A 86 -1.47 -6.46 -4.28
N GLN A 87 -0.43 -7.29 -4.28
CA GLN A 87 0.84 -6.97 -3.62
C GLN A 87 1.48 -5.71 -4.19
N GLU A 88 1.53 -5.57 -5.51
CA GLU A 88 2.06 -4.38 -6.18
C GLU A 88 1.28 -3.10 -5.80
N LYS A 89 -0.05 -3.18 -5.74
CA LYS A 89 -0.91 -2.06 -5.29
C LYS A 89 -0.56 -1.61 -3.88
N TRP A 90 -0.43 -2.56 -2.95
CA TRP A 90 -0.14 -2.25 -1.55
C TRP A 90 1.30 -1.78 -1.33
N LEU A 91 2.25 -2.35 -2.05
CA LEU A 91 3.64 -1.88 -2.07
C LEU A 91 3.70 -0.41 -2.49
N PHE A 92 3.03 -0.08 -3.60
CA PHE A 92 2.93 1.30 -4.08
C PHE A 92 2.30 2.24 -3.04
N ILE A 93 1.15 1.90 -2.46
CA ILE A 93 0.45 2.77 -1.49
C ILE A 93 1.28 3.01 -0.23
N ILE A 94 1.93 1.98 0.30
CA ILE A 94 2.77 2.09 1.50
C ILE A 94 3.98 3.00 1.21
N LEU A 95 4.65 2.78 0.08
CA LEU A 95 5.79 3.60 -0.32
C LEU A 95 5.38 5.04 -0.63
N LEU A 96 4.22 5.26 -1.23
CA LEU A 96 3.70 6.59 -1.51
C LEU A 96 3.38 7.34 -0.20
N TRP A 97 2.74 6.67 0.75
CA TRP A 97 2.46 7.22 2.07
C TRP A 97 3.73 7.59 2.81
N LEU A 98 4.69 6.66 2.85
CA LEU A 98 5.97 6.87 3.51
C LEU A 98 6.73 8.03 2.86
N PHE A 99 6.78 8.10 1.53
CA PHE A 99 7.44 9.19 0.82
C PHE A 99 6.79 10.54 1.10
N THR A 100 5.45 10.62 1.05
CA THR A 100 4.69 11.85 1.31
C THR A 100 4.94 12.37 2.73
N ASN A 101 5.09 11.45 3.68
CA ASN A 101 5.30 11.77 5.09
C ASN A 101 6.77 11.65 5.52
N ARG A 102 7.73 11.50 4.60
CA ARG A 102 9.13 11.13 4.90
C ARG A 102 9.83 12.04 5.91
N ASN A 103 9.46 13.32 5.93
CA ASN A 103 10.01 14.31 6.86
C ASN A 103 9.58 14.09 8.33
N ASN A 104 8.57 13.25 8.56
CA ASN A 104 8.10 12.89 9.89
C ASN A 104 8.85 11.67 10.46
N TYR A 105 9.71 11.03 9.67
CA TYR A 105 10.49 9.86 10.06
C TYR A 105 11.97 10.22 10.10
N SER A 106 12.69 9.72 11.11
CA SER A 106 14.13 9.95 11.24
C SER A 106 14.94 9.26 10.15
N GLU A 107 14.52 8.05 9.75
CA GLU A 107 15.25 7.20 8.80
C GLU A 107 14.31 6.57 7.76
N PRO A 108 13.71 7.36 6.85
CA PRO A 108 12.73 6.85 5.89
C PRO A 108 13.30 5.78 4.94
N LEU A 109 14.60 5.85 4.59
CA LEU A 109 15.23 4.83 3.75
C LEU A 109 15.41 3.48 4.47
N LYS A 110 15.61 3.46 5.79
CA LYS A 110 15.58 2.20 6.56
C LYS A 110 14.18 1.59 6.60
N MET A 111 13.14 2.43 6.61
CA MET A 111 11.77 1.92 6.52
C MET A 111 11.50 1.30 5.14
N VAL A 112 12.10 1.82 4.06
CA VAL A 112 12.08 1.17 2.74
C VAL A 112 12.73 -0.21 2.79
N GLU A 113 13.88 -0.35 3.46
CA GLU A 113 14.54 -1.66 3.65
C GLU A 113 13.61 -2.67 4.35
N THR A 114 12.93 -2.24 5.42
CA THR A 114 11.94 -3.08 6.11
C THR A 114 10.78 -3.47 5.20
N ILE A 115 10.25 -2.53 4.41
CA ILE A 115 9.18 -2.80 3.42
C ILE A 115 9.66 -3.80 2.37
N TYR A 116 10.90 -3.68 1.89
CA TYR A 116 11.48 -4.59 0.91
C TYR A 116 11.57 -6.02 1.45
N GLU A 117 11.99 -6.20 2.72
CA GLU A 117 11.98 -7.51 3.38
C GLU A 117 10.56 -8.05 3.60
N ASP A 118 9.63 -7.22 4.08
CA ASP A 118 8.24 -7.62 4.39
C ASP A 118 7.43 -8.01 3.15
N PHE A 119 7.80 -7.47 1.97
CA PHE A 119 7.19 -7.78 0.66
C PHE A 119 7.95 -8.84 -0.13
N ASP A 120 8.85 -9.60 0.52
CA ASP A 120 9.63 -10.70 -0.09
C ASP A 120 10.55 -10.25 -1.23
N TYR A 121 11.28 -9.15 -0.98
CA TYR A 121 12.36 -8.64 -1.83
C TYR A 121 11.94 -8.29 -3.27
N PRO A 122 10.93 -7.42 -3.49
CA PRO A 122 10.46 -7.09 -4.83
C PRO A 122 11.50 -6.34 -5.66
N GLU A 123 11.91 -6.92 -6.79
CA GLU A 123 12.89 -6.34 -7.74
C GLU A 123 12.59 -4.89 -8.12
N ALA A 124 11.29 -4.55 -8.22
CA ALA A 124 10.79 -3.24 -8.63
C ALA A 124 11.32 -2.06 -7.78
N ILE A 125 11.74 -2.30 -6.53
CA ILE A 125 12.19 -1.24 -5.61
C ILE A 125 13.68 -1.30 -5.26
N GLU A 126 14.42 -2.31 -5.74
CA GLU A 126 15.84 -2.52 -5.43
C GLU A 126 16.69 -1.26 -5.64
N SER A 127 16.37 -0.49 -6.68
CA SER A 127 17.10 0.72 -7.07
C SER A 127 17.14 1.80 -5.99
N PHE A 128 16.27 1.74 -4.96
CA PHE A 128 16.24 2.67 -3.84
C PHE A 128 16.28 2.00 -2.45
N VAL A 129 16.64 0.71 -2.38
CA VAL A 129 16.97 0.01 -1.13
C VAL A 129 18.44 0.29 -0.79
N ALA A 130 18.74 0.86 0.38
CA ALA A 130 20.05 1.47 0.62
C ALA A 130 21.20 0.45 0.76
N TYR A 131 20.92 -0.77 1.19
CA TYR A 131 21.92 -1.85 1.23
C TYR A 131 22.11 -2.57 -0.10
N MET A 132 21.25 -2.35 -1.10
CA MET A 132 21.34 -3.07 -2.37
C MET A 132 22.52 -2.58 -3.21
N PRO A 133 23.29 -3.49 -3.83
CA PRO A 133 24.34 -3.12 -4.77
C PRO A 133 23.79 -2.30 -5.92
N VAL A 134 24.58 -1.34 -6.38
CA VAL A 134 24.22 -0.51 -7.52
C VAL A 134 24.40 -1.29 -8.83
N SER A 135 23.33 -1.37 -9.62
CA SER A 135 23.27 -2.15 -10.87
C SER A 135 23.24 -1.31 -12.15
N ASP A 136 23.16 0.02 -12.06
CA ASP A 136 23.01 0.96 -13.18
C ASP A 136 24.34 1.63 -13.63
N GLY A 137 25.48 1.07 -13.21
CA GLY A 137 26.81 1.59 -13.55
C GLY A 137 27.23 2.84 -12.77
N TYR A 138 26.42 3.31 -11.82
CA TYR A 138 26.81 4.36 -10.88
C TYR A 138 27.83 3.82 -9.87
N ASP A 139 28.89 4.59 -9.56
CA ASP A 139 29.91 4.24 -8.55
C ASP A 139 29.69 5.02 -7.25
N PRO A 140 29.13 4.41 -6.19
CA PRO A 140 28.89 5.09 -4.92
C PRO A 140 30.13 5.67 -4.25
N ASN A 141 31.32 5.13 -4.55
CA ASN A 141 32.58 5.58 -3.95
C ASN A 141 33.08 6.89 -4.56
N ALA A 142 32.63 7.22 -5.77
CA ALA A 142 32.96 8.48 -6.43
C ALA A 142 32.10 9.67 -5.94
N HIS A 143 31.14 9.42 -5.05
CA HIS A 143 30.16 10.39 -4.59
C HIS A 143 30.13 10.53 -3.07
N SER A 144 29.68 11.69 -2.60
CA SER A 144 29.46 11.93 -1.19
C SER A 144 28.25 11.14 -0.67
N HIS A 145 28.20 10.93 0.65
CA HIS A 145 27.03 10.32 1.30
C HIS A 145 25.73 11.05 0.94
N ARG A 146 25.74 12.39 0.91
CA ARG A 146 24.55 13.18 0.57
C ARG A 146 24.06 12.91 -0.85
N GLU A 147 24.96 12.88 -1.82
CA GLU A 147 24.62 12.60 -3.23
C GLU A 147 24.07 11.17 -3.40
N ASN A 148 24.67 10.19 -2.71
CA ASN A 148 24.18 8.81 -2.67
C ASN A 148 22.76 8.75 -2.09
N THR A 149 22.49 9.45 -0.98
CA THR A 149 21.15 9.54 -0.39
C THR A 149 20.15 10.22 -1.33
N GLU A 150 20.51 11.33 -1.95
CA GLU A 150 19.66 12.06 -2.91
C GLU A 150 19.34 11.21 -4.14
N ARG A 151 20.27 10.36 -4.60
CA ARG A 151 20.02 9.39 -5.66
C ARG A 151 18.92 8.39 -5.27
N LEU A 152 18.98 7.80 -4.08
CA LEU A 152 17.95 6.85 -3.62
C LEU A 152 16.56 7.51 -3.57
N PHE A 153 16.46 8.74 -3.06
CA PHE A 153 15.18 9.47 -3.05
C PHE A 153 14.65 9.76 -4.47
N ARG A 154 15.53 10.08 -5.43
CA ARG A 154 15.12 10.27 -6.83
C ARG A 154 14.63 8.98 -7.48
N ASN A 155 15.31 7.86 -7.21
CA ASN A 155 14.89 6.54 -7.70
C ASN A 155 13.53 6.15 -7.13
N TRP A 156 13.32 6.36 -5.82
CA TRP A 156 12.03 6.14 -5.18
C TRP A 156 10.93 7.02 -5.77
N GLN A 157 11.18 8.32 -5.96
CA GLN A 157 10.21 9.21 -6.60
C GLN A 157 9.89 8.75 -8.04
N THR A 158 10.88 8.29 -8.79
CA THR A 158 10.71 7.78 -10.15
C THR A 158 9.78 6.56 -10.18
N TYR A 159 9.98 5.61 -9.26
CA TYR A 159 9.08 4.47 -9.08
C TYR A 159 7.64 4.92 -8.78
N LEU A 160 7.46 5.87 -7.85
CA LEU A 160 6.12 6.38 -7.50
C LEU A 160 5.44 7.07 -8.69
N ASP A 161 6.17 7.87 -9.45
CA ASP A 161 5.64 8.53 -10.63
C ASP A 161 5.17 7.51 -11.68
N GLN A 162 5.95 6.45 -11.92
CA GLN A 162 5.61 5.36 -12.85
C GLN A 162 4.38 4.56 -12.39
N GLU A 163 4.37 4.07 -11.15
CA GLU A 163 3.24 3.29 -10.62
C GLU A 163 1.96 4.14 -10.49
N SER A 164 2.08 5.44 -10.22
CA SER A 164 0.91 6.33 -10.18
C SER A 164 0.19 6.42 -11.54
N ILE A 165 0.91 6.31 -12.66
CA ILE A 165 0.32 6.30 -14.00
C ILE A 165 -0.40 4.97 -14.26
N LYS A 166 0.19 3.87 -13.77
CA LYS A 166 -0.37 2.51 -13.89
C LYS A 166 -1.67 2.36 -13.09
N PHE A 167 -1.72 2.88 -11.86
CA PHE A 167 -2.83 2.67 -10.93
C PHE A 167 -3.93 3.77 -10.94
N LYS A 168 -3.69 4.90 -11.62
CA LYS A 168 -4.74 5.93 -11.87
C LYS A 168 -5.64 5.62 -13.08
N GLN A 169 -5.30 4.61 -13.87
CA GLN A 169 -6.11 4.12 -15.00
C GLN A 169 -7.19 3.15 -14.51
#